data_AF-G9YLY6-F1
#
_entry.id   AF-G9YLY6-F1
#
_cell.length_a   1.000
_cell.length_b   1.000
_cell.length_c   1.000
_cell.angle_alpha   90.00
_cell.angle_beta   90.00
_cell.angle_gamma   90.00
#
_symmetry.space_group_name_H-M   'P 1'
#
loop_
_entity.id
_entity.type
_entity.pdbx_description
1 polymer ?
#
loop_
_entity_poly.entity_id
_entity_poly.type
_entity_poly.pdbx_seq_one_letter_code
_entity_poly.pdbx_strand_id
1 'polypeptide(L)'
;MASRRKLPLVLFLITLVLLAGAVVLLLRGRPVTLERIAARQGYAITGQEEATVTLTLSREQMPEGFPEEVPISQAEGELKLPLLQDGDTTFYLTAFARSDEDPGTLYAVIQPEHQLSREGGQLLLPYRIDEDGGITAQLRVSDLPVQADGEDRPDAARLASQGPGEQFALYVDRALFLRSDAITIQLGSFYRLTYAPA
;
A
#
# COMPACT_ATOMS: atom_id res chain seq x y z
N MET A 1 33.07 43.34 45.27
CA MET A 1 33.09 41.86 45.29
C MET A 1 31.86 41.34 44.57
N ALA A 2 31.93 41.09 43.25
CA ALA A 2 30.75 40.73 42.47
C ALA A 2 30.99 39.47 41.64
N SER A 3 30.03 38.55 41.73
CA SER A 3 29.64 37.61 40.68
C SER A 3 30.61 36.47 40.34
N ARG A 4 30.79 35.51 41.25
CA ARG A 4 31.34 34.16 40.93
C ARG A 4 30.33 33.00 41.02
N ARG A 5 29.04 33.28 41.28
CA ARG A 5 27.99 32.23 41.45
C ARG A 5 27.09 31.98 40.24
N LYS A 6 27.17 32.77 39.17
CA LYS A 6 26.24 32.66 38.01
C LYS A 6 26.71 31.70 36.91
N LEU A 7 28.02 31.48 36.78
CA LEU A 7 28.60 30.62 35.74
C LEU A 7 28.10 29.16 35.79
N PRO A 8 28.05 28.47 36.95
CA PRO A 8 27.58 27.08 36.99
C PRO A 8 26.07 26.96 36.70
N LEU A 9 25.29 27.98 37.07
CA LEU A 9 23.84 28.00 36.81
C LEU A 9 23.54 28.19 35.31
N VAL A 10 24.30 29.06 34.63
CA VAL A 10 24.16 29.28 33.17
C VAL A 10 24.55 28.03 32.39
N LEU A 11 25.65 27.37 32.75
CA LEU A 11 26.05 26.10 32.15
C LEU A 11 24.98 25.02 32.36
N PHE A 12 24.42 24.91 33.56
CA PHE A 12 23.36 23.95 33.84
C PHE A 12 22.10 24.18 32.98
N LEU A 13 21.68 25.44 32.81
CA LEU A 13 20.56 25.82 31.95
C LEU A 13 20.82 25.47 30.47
N ILE A 14 22.02 25.74 29.96
CA ILE A 14 22.40 25.39 28.58
C ILE A 14 22.36 23.88 28.38
N THR A 15 22.91 23.11 29.31
CA THR A 15 22.88 21.63 29.24
C THR A 15 21.45 21.12 29.28
N LEU A 16 20.57 21.70 30.10
CA LEU A 16 19.15 21.32 30.15
C LEU A 16 18.44 21.59 28.82
N VAL A 17 18.70 22.75 28.19
CA VAL A 17 18.14 23.11 26.88
C VAL A 17 18.68 22.19 25.78
N LEU A 18 19.97 21.86 25.80
CA LEU A 18 20.57 20.90 24.86
C LEU A 18 20.00 19.50 25.05
N LEU A 19 19.78 19.06 26.29
CA LEU A 19 19.16 17.76 26.59
C LEU A 19 17.71 17.72 26.09
N ALA A 20 16.94 18.77 26.35
CA ALA A 20 15.57 18.90 25.86
C ALA A 20 15.52 18.94 24.32
N GLY A 21 16.44 19.68 23.69
CA GLY A 21 16.58 19.72 22.22
C GLY A 21 16.96 18.37 21.63
N ALA A 22 17.88 17.64 22.27
CA ALA A 22 18.26 16.29 21.86
C ALA A 22 17.11 15.29 22.03
N VAL A 23 16.33 15.36 23.11
CA VAL A 23 15.14 14.52 23.32
C VAL A 23 14.07 14.82 22.27
N VAL A 24 13.82 16.09 21.96
CA VAL A 24 12.89 16.49 20.89
C VAL A 24 13.36 16.00 19.52
N LEU A 25 14.66 16.09 19.23
CA LEU A 25 15.26 15.57 18.00
C LEU A 25 15.22 14.05 17.92
N LEU A 26 15.37 13.33 19.03
CA LEU A 26 15.28 11.88 19.08
C LEU A 26 13.84 11.38 18.89
N LEU A 27 12.86 12.09 19.45
CA LEU A 27 11.44 11.77 19.29
C LEU A 27 10.92 12.18 17.89
N ARG A 28 11.35 13.33 17.36
CA ARG A 28 11.07 13.75 15.98
C ARG A 28 11.96 13.08 14.95
N GLY A 29 13.04 12.39 15.30
CA GLY A 29 13.95 11.80 14.31
C GLY A 29 13.49 10.46 13.74
N ARG A 30 12.54 9.78 14.39
CA ARG A 30 12.13 8.43 13.97
C ARG A 30 11.30 8.46 12.68
N PRO A 31 11.57 7.56 11.72
CA PRO A 31 10.78 7.46 10.50
C PRO A 31 9.31 7.12 10.84
N VAL A 32 8.39 7.60 10.01
CA VAL A 32 7.00 7.17 10.06
C VAL A 32 6.94 5.81 9.41
N THR A 33 6.35 4.83 10.09
CA THR A 33 6.19 3.47 9.57
C THR A 33 4.75 3.04 9.84
N LEU A 34 4.23 2.15 9.00
CA LEU A 34 2.90 1.55 9.21
C LEU A 34 2.81 0.88 10.58
N GLU A 35 3.85 0.16 10.99
CA GLU A 35 3.94 -0.48 12.31
C GLU A 35 3.72 0.52 13.46
N ARG A 36 4.32 1.72 13.36
CA ARG A 36 4.15 2.77 14.38
C ARG A 36 2.75 3.35 14.39
N ILE A 37 2.12 3.50 13.21
CA ILE A 37 0.73 3.95 13.11
C ILE A 37 -0.20 2.89 13.70
N ALA A 38 -0.01 1.62 13.32
CA ALA A 38 -0.77 0.48 13.80
C ALA A 38 -0.68 0.30 15.32
N ALA A 39 0.53 0.38 15.86
CA ALA A 39 0.80 0.30 17.29
C ALA A 39 0.53 1.61 18.05
N ARG A 40 0.00 2.65 17.37
CA ARG A 40 -0.34 3.96 17.95
C ARG A 40 0.85 4.65 18.66
N GLN A 41 2.05 4.45 18.14
CA GLN A 41 3.30 4.99 18.69
C GLN A 41 3.59 6.40 18.21
N GLY A 42 2.91 7.37 18.83
CA GLY A 42 2.97 8.80 18.47
C GLY A 42 1.96 9.20 17.39
N TYR A 43 1.02 8.32 17.08
CA TYR A 43 -0.08 8.54 16.15
C TYR A 43 -1.36 7.96 16.73
N ALA A 44 -2.49 8.59 16.44
CA ALA A 44 -3.82 8.08 16.71
C ALA A 44 -4.49 7.71 15.38
N ILE A 45 -5.18 6.57 15.37
CA ILE A 45 -6.11 6.22 14.28
C ILE A 45 -7.40 6.97 14.56
N THR A 46 -7.77 7.89 13.67
CA THR A 46 -8.93 8.79 13.82
C THR A 46 -10.15 8.32 13.05
N GLY A 47 -9.97 7.40 12.10
CA GLY A 47 -11.05 6.79 11.34
C GLY A 47 -10.59 5.54 10.63
N GLN A 48 -11.51 4.60 10.42
CA GLN A 48 -11.25 3.38 9.66
C GLN A 48 -12.56 2.87 9.08
N GLU A 49 -12.71 2.95 7.76
CA GLU A 49 -13.94 2.62 7.04
C GLU A 49 -13.67 1.55 6.01
N GLU A 50 -14.62 0.63 5.82
CA GLU A 50 -14.53 -0.37 4.76
C GLU A 50 -14.61 0.31 3.39
N ALA A 51 -13.80 -0.17 2.44
CA ALA A 51 -13.66 0.39 1.12
C ALA A 51 -13.58 -0.73 0.07
N THR A 52 -14.12 -0.42 -1.11
CA THR A 52 -13.95 -1.23 -2.33
C THR A 52 -12.95 -0.54 -3.24
N VAL A 53 -11.99 -1.30 -3.75
CA VAL A 53 -10.96 -0.81 -4.67
C VAL A 53 -11.31 -1.25 -6.07
N THR A 54 -11.30 -0.34 -7.03
CA THR A 54 -11.47 -0.69 -8.46
C THR A 54 -10.15 -0.46 -9.18
N LEU A 55 -9.54 -1.54 -9.65
CA LEU A 55 -8.33 -1.48 -10.47
C LEU A 55 -8.71 -1.58 -11.95
N THR A 56 -8.04 -0.81 -12.79
CA THR A 56 -8.22 -0.86 -14.25
C THR A 56 -6.94 -1.33 -14.91
N LEU A 57 -7.01 -2.41 -15.69
CA LEU A 57 -5.92 -2.84 -16.56
C LEU A 57 -6.27 -2.43 -17.99
N SER A 58 -5.54 -1.45 -18.52
CA SER A 58 -5.71 -0.93 -19.89
C SER A 58 -4.61 -1.44 -20.80
N ARG A 59 -4.96 -1.88 -22.01
CA ARG A 59 -3.98 -2.25 -23.03
C ARG A 59 -3.17 -1.06 -23.52
N GLU A 60 -3.78 0.12 -23.61
CA GLU A 60 -3.11 1.33 -24.08
C GLU A 60 -2.05 1.85 -23.09
N GLN A 61 -2.29 1.65 -21.80
CA GLN A 61 -1.35 2.04 -20.73
C GLN A 61 -0.26 1.00 -20.48
N MET A 62 -0.39 -0.18 -21.10
CA MET A 62 0.54 -1.27 -20.90
C MET A 62 1.86 -0.97 -21.63
N PRO A 63 3.02 -1.08 -20.97
CA PRO A 63 4.30 -0.89 -21.63
C PRO A 63 4.54 -1.92 -22.74
N GLU A 64 5.38 -1.57 -23.71
CA GLU A 64 5.78 -2.51 -24.77
C GLU A 64 6.39 -3.79 -24.16
N GLY A 65 5.98 -4.95 -24.66
CA GLY A 65 6.40 -6.25 -24.15
C GLY A 65 5.49 -6.83 -23.04
N PHE A 66 4.50 -6.09 -22.57
CA PHE A 66 3.55 -6.55 -21.55
C PHE A 66 2.11 -6.73 -22.11
N PRO A 67 1.33 -7.73 -21.63
CA PRO A 67 1.77 -8.82 -20.76
C PRO A 67 2.85 -9.66 -21.43
N GLU A 68 3.82 -10.13 -20.65
CA GLU A 68 4.84 -11.03 -21.17
C GLU A 68 4.19 -12.36 -21.60
N GLU A 69 4.48 -12.81 -22.82
CA GLU A 69 3.92 -14.05 -23.37
C GLU A 69 4.58 -15.33 -22.81
N VAL A 70 5.69 -15.16 -22.12
CA VAL A 70 6.37 -16.23 -21.37
C VAL A 70 5.69 -16.46 -20.02
N PRO A 71 5.81 -17.67 -19.43
CA PRO A 71 5.31 -17.90 -18.08
C PRO A 71 5.98 -16.97 -17.07
N ILE A 72 5.27 -16.58 -16.02
CA ILE A 72 5.77 -15.65 -14.99
C ILE A 72 7.07 -16.13 -14.33
N SER A 73 7.30 -17.44 -14.18
CA SER A 73 8.58 -17.99 -13.71
C SER A 73 9.79 -17.69 -14.61
N GLN A 74 9.55 -17.27 -15.85
CA GLN A 74 10.55 -16.93 -16.87
C GLN A 74 10.46 -15.45 -17.29
N ALA A 75 9.53 -14.69 -16.72
CA ALA A 75 9.39 -13.27 -16.98
C ALA A 75 10.61 -12.52 -16.42
N GLU A 76 11.20 -11.67 -17.25
CA GLU A 76 12.39 -10.88 -16.89
C GLU A 76 12.10 -9.37 -16.90
N GLY A 77 10.91 -8.97 -17.36
CA GLY A 77 10.53 -7.58 -17.46
C GLY A 77 10.36 -6.92 -16.09
N GLU A 78 11.04 -5.80 -15.89
CA GLU A 78 10.76 -4.91 -14.76
C GLU A 78 9.52 -4.07 -15.05
N LEU A 79 8.46 -4.26 -14.27
CA LEU A 79 7.23 -3.49 -14.38
C LEU A 79 6.99 -2.69 -13.10
N LYS A 80 6.58 -1.42 -13.27
CA LYS A 80 6.02 -0.60 -12.19
C LYS A 80 5.04 0.41 -12.79
N LEU A 81 3.82 -0.05 -13.04
CA LEU A 81 2.76 0.75 -13.65
C LEU A 81 1.74 1.16 -12.58
N PRO A 82 1.52 2.47 -12.31
CA PRO A 82 0.50 2.90 -11.37
C PRO A 82 -0.90 2.62 -11.93
N LEU A 83 -1.72 1.89 -11.18
CA LEU A 83 -3.10 1.55 -11.55
C LEU A 83 -4.12 2.46 -10.88
N LEU A 84 -3.88 2.83 -9.62
CA LEU A 84 -4.78 3.62 -8.80
C LEU A 84 -3.99 4.39 -7.75
N GLN A 85 -4.34 5.66 -7.55
CA GLN A 85 -3.94 6.44 -6.39
C GLN A 85 -5.18 6.81 -5.58
N ASP A 86 -5.17 6.49 -4.29
CA ASP A 86 -6.24 6.83 -3.35
C ASP A 86 -5.62 7.30 -2.03
N GLY A 87 -5.77 8.59 -1.74
CA GLY A 87 -5.08 9.24 -0.62
C GLY A 87 -3.57 9.07 -0.72
N ASP A 88 -2.97 8.55 0.35
CA ASP A 88 -1.54 8.30 0.46
C ASP A 88 -1.14 6.89 0.03
N THR A 89 -2.05 6.11 -0.58
CA THR A 89 -1.75 4.78 -1.15
C THR A 89 -1.77 4.83 -2.67
N THR A 90 -0.73 4.29 -3.31
CA THR A 90 -0.71 4.01 -4.76
C THR A 90 -0.57 2.52 -5.01
N PHE A 91 -1.44 1.96 -5.85
CA PHE A 91 -1.38 0.56 -6.29
C PHE A 91 -0.59 0.48 -7.59
N TYR A 92 0.49 -0.29 -7.59
CA TYR A 92 1.29 -0.55 -8.77
C TYR A 92 1.07 -1.99 -9.27
N LEU A 93 0.95 -2.15 -10.58
CA LEU A 93 1.18 -3.42 -11.25
C LEU A 93 2.69 -3.61 -11.38
N THR A 94 3.24 -4.65 -10.77
CA THR A 94 4.69 -4.89 -10.72
C THR A 94 5.14 -6.15 -11.45
N ALA A 95 4.20 -7.00 -11.84
CA ALA A 95 4.45 -8.06 -12.79
C ALA A 95 3.16 -8.37 -13.55
N PHE A 96 3.27 -8.68 -14.84
CA PHE A 96 2.13 -9.04 -15.67
C PHE A 96 2.56 -9.94 -16.83
N ALA A 97 2.33 -11.24 -16.68
CA ALA A 97 2.81 -12.24 -17.63
C ALA A 97 1.83 -13.41 -17.73
N ARG A 98 2.06 -14.35 -18.65
CA ARG A 98 1.31 -15.60 -18.69
C ARG A 98 1.49 -16.37 -17.38
N SER A 99 0.42 -16.95 -16.87
CA SER A 99 0.48 -17.81 -15.69
C SER A 99 1.29 -19.09 -15.98
N ASP A 100 2.02 -19.57 -14.97
CA ASP A 100 2.62 -20.91 -14.98
C ASP A 100 1.57 -22.02 -14.87
N GLU A 101 0.42 -21.74 -14.24
CA GLU A 101 -0.62 -22.72 -13.95
C GLU A 101 -1.49 -23.04 -15.18
N ASP A 102 -1.84 -22.00 -15.94
CA ASP A 102 -2.72 -22.11 -17.10
C ASP A 102 -2.37 -21.06 -18.18
N PRO A 103 -2.07 -21.46 -19.43
CA PRO A 103 -1.75 -20.52 -20.50
C PRO A 103 -2.93 -19.63 -20.93
N GLY A 104 -4.16 -19.95 -20.52
CA GLY A 104 -5.36 -19.14 -20.71
C GLY A 104 -5.48 -17.97 -19.72
N THR A 105 -4.61 -17.89 -18.71
CA THR A 105 -4.63 -16.84 -17.69
C THR A 105 -3.33 -16.03 -17.66
N LEU A 106 -3.47 -14.77 -17.30
CA LEU A 106 -2.38 -13.87 -16.97
C LEU A 106 -2.25 -13.82 -15.45
N TYR A 107 -1.01 -13.84 -14.96
CA TYR A 107 -0.67 -13.58 -13.57
C TYR A 107 -0.25 -12.12 -13.42
N ALA A 108 -0.98 -11.39 -12.58
CA ALA A 108 -0.73 -9.99 -12.27
C ALA A 108 -0.34 -9.85 -10.80
N VAL A 109 0.71 -9.10 -10.53
CA VAL A 109 1.11 -8.75 -9.16
C VAL A 109 0.80 -7.30 -8.89
N ILE A 110 0.02 -7.06 -7.84
CA ILE A 110 -0.30 -5.71 -7.36
C ILE A 110 0.45 -5.45 -6.07
N GLN A 111 1.14 -4.31 -6.02
CA GLN A 111 1.87 -3.84 -4.85
C GLN A 111 1.35 -2.46 -4.44
N PRO A 112 0.69 -2.34 -3.27
CA PRO A 112 0.41 -1.04 -2.68
C PRO A 112 1.69 -0.42 -2.12
N GLU A 113 1.88 0.87 -2.33
CA GLU A 113 2.92 1.68 -1.69
C GLU A 113 2.29 2.86 -0.97
N HIS A 114 2.81 3.19 0.21
CA HIS A 114 2.25 4.21 1.09
C HIS A 114 3.21 5.39 1.28
N GLN A 115 2.73 6.61 1.01
CA GLN A 115 3.43 7.85 1.36
C GLN A 115 3.08 8.28 2.78
N LEU A 116 3.83 7.76 3.74
CA LEU A 116 3.59 8.07 5.15
C LEU A 116 4.05 9.50 5.50
N SER A 117 3.19 10.24 6.18
CA SER A 117 3.43 11.62 6.61
C SER A 117 3.43 11.73 8.14
N ARG A 118 4.20 12.69 8.64
CA ARG A 118 4.25 13.03 10.06
C ARG A 118 3.05 13.86 10.51
N GLU A 119 2.30 14.44 9.59
CA GLU A 119 1.17 15.32 9.88
C GLU A 119 -0.15 14.55 9.97
N GLY A 120 -0.09 13.23 9.74
CA GLY A 120 -1.27 12.40 9.53
C GLY A 120 -1.50 12.15 8.04
N GLY A 121 -2.50 11.35 7.74
CA GLY A 121 -2.79 10.94 6.37
C GLY A 121 -3.91 9.93 6.28
N GLN A 122 -4.11 9.44 5.07
CA GLN A 122 -5.14 8.46 4.73
C GLN A 122 -4.54 7.33 3.89
N LEU A 123 -4.71 6.11 4.38
CA LEU A 123 -4.14 4.90 3.81
C LEU A 123 -5.25 3.95 3.42
N LEU A 124 -5.05 3.25 2.32
CA LEU A 124 -5.88 2.12 1.93
C LEU A 124 -5.13 0.82 2.19
N LEU A 125 -5.66 -0.02 3.08
CA LEU A 125 -5.00 -1.23 3.58
C LEU A 125 -5.86 -2.49 3.33
N PRO A 126 -5.26 -3.65 3.03
CA PRO A 126 -5.99 -4.92 2.83
C PRO A 126 -6.39 -5.62 4.15
N TYR A 127 -6.32 -4.89 5.25
CA TYR A 127 -6.59 -5.38 6.60
C TYR A 127 -7.13 -4.26 7.49
N ARG A 128 -7.76 -4.67 8.58
CA ARG A 128 -8.20 -3.77 9.63
C ARG A 128 -7.18 -3.76 10.77
N ILE A 129 -6.92 -2.59 11.33
CA ILE A 129 -6.17 -2.41 12.58
C ILE A 129 -7.15 -2.37 13.74
N ASP A 130 -7.02 -3.30 14.68
CA ASP A 130 -7.88 -3.42 15.85
C ASP A 130 -7.47 -2.43 16.96
N GLU A 131 -8.29 -2.30 18.00
CA GLU A 131 -8.08 -1.32 19.09
C GLU A 131 -6.78 -1.54 19.86
N ASP A 132 -6.35 -2.79 19.98
CA ASP A 132 -5.10 -3.21 20.63
C ASP A 132 -3.87 -3.11 19.69
N GLY A 133 -4.07 -2.71 18.43
CA GLY A 133 -3.03 -2.67 17.41
C GLY A 133 -2.84 -4.01 16.69
N GLY A 134 -3.68 -5.01 16.97
CA GLY A 134 -3.78 -6.23 16.19
C GLY A 134 -4.17 -5.95 14.74
N ILE A 135 -3.84 -6.89 13.85
CA ILE A 135 -4.18 -6.82 12.42
C ILE A 135 -5.12 -7.98 12.09
N THR A 136 -6.28 -7.66 11.54
CA THR A 136 -7.22 -8.65 11.00
C THR A 136 -7.20 -8.57 9.48
N ALA A 137 -6.53 -9.54 8.84
CA ALA A 137 -6.48 -9.67 7.38
C ALA A 137 -7.87 -10.03 6.82
N GLN A 138 -8.29 -9.30 5.79
CA GLN A 138 -9.64 -9.41 5.23
C GLN A 138 -9.65 -9.76 3.74
N LEU A 139 -8.53 -9.54 3.06
CA LEU A 139 -8.36 -9.93 1.67
C LEU A 139 -8.27 -11.46 1.56
N ARG A 140 -9.26 -12.08 0.91
CA ARG A 140 -9.38 -13.55 0.79
C ARG A 140 -9.35 -13.96 -0.67
N VAL A 141 -8.73 -15.10 -0.96
CA VAL A 141 -8.80 -15.78 -2.26
C VAL A 141 -10.26 -15.90 -2.67
N SER A 142 -10.63 -15.28 -3.79
CA SER A 142 -12.01 -15.17 -4.25
C SER A 142 -12.05 -14.81 -5.74
N ASP A 143 -13.13 -15.21 -6.40
CA ASP A 143 -13.46 -14.70 -7.73
C ASP A 143 -13.94 -13.25 -7.60
N LEU A 144 -13.55 -12.42 -8.57
CA LEU A 144 -13.71 -10.98 -8.49
C LEU A 144 -14.70 -10.49 -9.55
N PRO A 145 -15.56 -9.51 -9.21
CA PRO A 145 -16.36 -8.82 -10.22
C PRO A 145 -15.45 -8.13 -11.23
N VAL A 146 -15.62 -8.49 -12.50
CA VAL A 146 -14.91 -7.85 -13.63
C VAL A 146 -15.92 -7.21 -14.55
N GLN A 147 -15.64 -6.00 -15.01
CA GLN A 147 -16.33 -5.41 -16.16
C GLN A 147 -15.35 -5.17 -17.30
N ALA A 148 -15.78 -5.54 -18.50
CA ALA A 148 -15.03 -5.35 -19.74
C ALA A 148 -16.01 -5.03 -20.86
N ASP A 149 -15.72 -3.99 -21.64
CA ASP A 149 -16.57 -3.53 -22.75
C ASP A 149 -18.04 -3.26 -22.37
N GLY A 150 -18.28 -2.87 -21.12
CA GLY A 150 -19.62 -2.61 -20.57
C GLY A 150 -20.42 -3.87 -20.17
N GLU A 151 -19.82 -5.07 -20.22
CA GLU A 151 -20.44 -6.32 -19.78
C GLU A 151 -19.78 -6.86 -18.50
N ASP A 152 -20.60 -7.43 -17.62
CA ASP A 152 -20.12 -8.12 -16.41
C ASP A 152 -19.55 -9.50 -16.77
N ARG A 153 -18.39 -9.83 -16.18
CA ARG A 153 -17.63 -11.07 -16.40
C ARG A 153 -17.22 -11.68 -15.05
N PRO A 154 -18.15 -12.26 -14.27
CA PRO A 154 -17.93 -12.61 -12.87
C PRO A 154 -16.86 -13.68 -12.58
N ASP A 155 -16.32 -14.37 -13.59
CA ASP A 155 -15.30 -15.42 -13.44
C ASP A 155 -14.00 -15.09 -14.17
N ALA A 156 -13.84 -13.85 -14.66
CA ALA A 156 -12.71 -13.47 -15.49
C ALA A 156 -11.48 -12.98 -14.71
N ALA A 157 -11.60 -12.80 -13.40
CA ALA A 157 -10.46 -12.54 -12.55
C ALA A 157 -10.64 -13.20 -11.19
N ARG A 158 -9.53 -13.66 -10.62
CA ARG A 158 -9.48 -14.30 -9.31
C ARG A 158 -8.32 -13.75 -8.51
N LEU A 159 -8.58 -13.40 -7.26
CA LEU A 159 -7.54 -13.13 -6.28
C LEU A 159 -6.90 -14.45 -5.84
N ALA A 160 -5.61 -14.62 -6.09
CA ALA A 160 -4.88 -15.86 -5.90
C ALA A 160 -4.23 -15.98 -4.51
N SER A 161 -3.59 -14.90 -4.05
CA SER A 161 -2.86 -14.89 -2.77
C SER A 161 -2.54 -13.48 -2.31
N GLN A 162 -2.23 -13.36 -1.01
CA GLN A 162 -1.58 -12.21 -0.42
C GLN A 162 -0.14 -12.61 -0.07
N GLY A 163 0.83 -11.89 -0.63
CA GLY A 163 2.26 -12.07 -0.43
C GLY A 163 2.82 -11.18 0.69
N PRO A 164 4.16 -11.14 0.83
CA PRO A 164 4.82 -10.26 1.78
C PRO A 164 4.56 -8.79 1.45
N GLY A 165 4.56 -7.91 2.45
CA GLY A 165 4.49 -6.46 2.24
C GLY A 165 3.19 -5.99 1.58
N GLU A 166 2.07 -6.64 1.90
CA GLU A 166 0.71 -6.31 1.39
C GLU A 166 0.48 -6.55 -0.10
N GLN A 167 1.49 -7.07 -0.81
CA GLN A 167 1.37 -7.51 -2.19
C GLN A 167 0.27 -8.55 -2.33
N PHE A 168 -0.44 -8.54 -3.45
CA PHE A 168 -1.38 -9.60 -3.79
C PHE A 168 -1.34 -9.91 -5.28
N ALA A 169 -1.77 -11.12 -5.62
CA ALA A 169 -1.73 -11.62 -6.97
C ALA A 169 -3.13 -11.88 -7.52
N LEU A 170 -3.32 -11.57 -8.80
CA LEU A 170 -4.55 -11.81 -9.55
C LEU A 170 -4.26 -12.77 -10.70
N TYR A 171 -5.15 -13.73 -10.91
CA TYR A 171 -5.30 -14.39 -12.20
C TYR A 171 -6.34 -13.65 -13.00
N VAL A 172 -6.05 -13.39 -14.28
CA VAL A 172 -6.92 -12.64 -15.19
C VAL A 172 -7.09 -13.46 -16.47
N ASP A 173 -8.31 -13.56 -17.00
CA ASP A 173 -8.56 -14.21 -18.29
C ASP A 173 -7.80 -13.51 -19.42
N ARG A 174 -6.86 -14.23 -20.03
CA ARG A 174 -5.96 -13.69 -21.05
C ARG A 174 -6.72 -13.28 -22.31
N ALA A 175 -7.68 -14.09 -22.75
CA ALA A 175 -8.43 -13.82 -23.97
C ALA A 175 -9.33 -12.59 -23.82
N LEU A 176 -9.88 -12.35 -22.63
CA LEU A 176 -10.63 -11.17 -22.28
C LEU A 176 -9.72 -9.94 -22.27
N PHE A 177 -8.58 -9.98 -21.57
CA PHE A 177 -7.66 -8.85 -21.55
C PHE A 177 -7.20 -8.45 -22.95
N LEU A 178 -6.80 -9.43 -23.78
CA LEU A 178 -6.27 -9.16 -25.12
C LEU A 178 -7.30 -8.59 -26.10
N ARG A 179 -8.59 -8.91 -25.92
CA ARG A 179 -9.67 -8.43 -26.81
C ARG A 179 -10.28 -7.09 -26.37
N SER A 180 -10.20 -6.77 -25.09
CA SER A 180 -10.85 -5.58 -24.50
C SER A 180 -9.86 -4.43 -24.43
N ASP A 181 -10.29 -3.18 -24.58
CA ASP A 181 -9.39 -2.03 -24.43
C ASP A 181 -8.95 -1.83 -22.98
N ALA A 182 -9.86 -2.09 -22.05
CA ALA A 182 -9.58 -2.15 -20.63
C ALA A 182 -10.50 -3.16 -19.93
N ILE A 183 -10.01 -3.70 -18.82
CA ILE A 183 -10.81 -4.45 -17.87
C ILE A 183 -10.75 -3.77 -16.52
N THR A 184 -11.88 -3.73 -15.81
CA THR A 184 -11.97 -3.19 -14.46
C THR A 184 -12.27 -4.33 -13.49
N ILE A 185 -11.55 -4.36 -12.38
CA ILE A 185 -11.59 -5.44 -11.40
C ILE A 185 -11.92 -4.81 -10.05
N GLN A 186 -13.01 -5.25 -9.43
CA GLN A 186 -13.39 -4.79 -8.10
C GLN A 186 -12.82 -5.70 -7.02
N LEU A 187 -12.04 -5.12 -6.11
CA LEU A 187 -11.49 -5.78 -4.94
C LEU A 187 -12.25 -5.31 -3.70
N GLY A 188 -12.90 -6.24 -3.01
CA GLY A 188 -13.51 -5.99 -1.71
C GLY A 188 -12.48 -6.00 -0.57
N SER A 189 -12.98 -5.77 0.65
CA SER A 189 -12.24 -6.01 1.89
C SER A 189 -11.02 -5.12 2.15
N PHE A 190 -11.00 -3.91 1.61
CA PHE A 190 -10.02 -2.88 1.97
C PHE A 190 -10.56 -1.97 3.08
N TYR A 191 -9.65 -1.30 3.78
CA TYR A 191 -9.99 -0.32 4.80
C TYR A 191 -9.27 0.99 4.54
N ARG A 192 -10.04 2.07 4.46
CA ARG A 192 -9.56 3.45 4.43
C ARG A 192 -9.28 3.88 5.86
N LEU A 193 -8.02 3.84 6.25
CA LEU A 193 -7.53 4.24 7.56
C LEU A 193 -7.08 5.70 7.53
N THR A 194 -7.59 6.51 8.44
CA THR A 194 -7.14 7.89 8.67
C THR A 194 -6.39 7.96 10.00
N TYR A 195 -5.23 8.62 9.99
CA TYR A 195 -4.38 8.77 11.17
C TYR A 195 -3.88 10.20 11.32
N ALA A 196 -3.56 10.58 12.56
CA ALA A 196 -2.99 11.89 12.90
C ALA A 196 -1.97 11.73 14.04
N PRO A 197 -1.08 12.71 14.25
CA PRO A 197 -0.23 12.73 15.45
C PRO A 197 -1.07 12.69 16.72
N ALA A 198 -0.63 11.89 17.70
CA ALA A 198 -1.26 11.80 19.02
C ALA A 198 -0.80 12.90 19.98
#